data_AF-K5VUE7-F1
#
_entry.id   AF-K5VUE7-F1
#
_cell.length_a   1.000
_cell.length_b   1.000
_cell.length_c   1.000
_cell.angle_alpha   90.00
_cell.angle_beta   90.00
_cell.angle_gamma   90.00
#
_symmetry.space_group_name_H-M   'P 1'
#
loop_
_entity.id
_entity.type
_entity.pdbx_description
1 polymer ?
#
loop_
_entity_poly.entity_id
_entity_poly.type
_entity_poly.pdbx_seq_one_letter_code
_entity_poly.pdbx_strand_id
1 'polypeptide(L)'
;MVLKRKHPPVTSQDPCGASPCETIDESLSQICCASLGAFPSHRSLGGLSSEQLDRIFPTLKVAPPEGPPPPQDDTSTRLVDDADHPFMPAGPNDMRGPCPGLNTLASHGYLPRNGIATPAQVINATMQGFNMEFSLAKFVTYAAFLVDGNPITNLMSIGGKSDLTGEDPPDPATVGGLNTHAVFEGDASMTRADAFFGDNHSFNQTLWDGFVDFSNRFGAGKYNLTVATELRIQRIQDSIATNPQFSFVSPRFITAYAESTFPINFFIDGRQQDGQLDLDAAISFFRDMRYPSGFFRAPKPMGVEGIETIIAAHPIAAGANNGAVNTYTPDPHSGDFNSFCTVYTNFVNETIRGLYPSPTGILKDSLNRNLDFLHEFVSGCPQIFPWGR
;
A
#
# COMPACT_ATOMS: atom_id res chain seq x y z
N MET A 1 32.31 37.83 26.87
CA MET A 1 31.64 38.98 27.53
C MET A 1 31.19 39.92 26.43
N VAL A 2 29.95 39.77 25.97
CA VAL A 2 29.44 40.31 24.70
C VAL A 2 28.62 41.58 24.94
N LEU A 3 28.83 42.58 24.08
CA LEU A 3 28.27 43.93 24.11
C LEU A 3 26.73 43.95 23.98
N LYS A 4 26.07 44.67 24.89
CA LYS A 4 24.68 45.14 24.78
C LYS A 4 24.64 46.55 24.18
N ARG A 5 23.73 46.81 23.24
CA ARG A 5 23.12 48.14 23.03
C ARG A 5 21.60 48.01 23.00
N LYS A 6 20.94 49.02 23.58
CA LYS A 6 19.54 49.09 24.01
C LYS A 6 18.74 50.13 23.20
N HIS A 7 17.46 49.79 22.96
CA HIS A 7 16.22 50.63 23.04
C HIS A 7 15.83 51.55 21.86
N PRO A 8 14.54 52.03 21.73
CA PRO A 8 13.27 51.76 22.47
C PRO A 8 12.00 51.53 21.56
N PRO A 9 10.76 51.42 22.13
CA PRO A 9 9.47 51.17 21.42
C PRO A 9 8.47 52.35 21.40
N VAL A 10 7.55 52.44 20.41
CA VAL A 10 6.39 53.39 20.33
C VAL A 10 5.32 52.85 19.32
N THR A 11 4.20 52.25 19.74
CA THR A 11 2.77 52.72 19.84
C THR A 11 1.93 53.03 18.57
N SER A 12 0.79 52.33 18.48
CA SER A 12 -0.62 52.79 18.27
C SER A 12 -1.13 53.35 16.91
N GLN A 13 -2.23 52.78 16.37
CA GLN A 13 -3.59 53.37 16.24
C GLN A 13 -4.40 52.83 15.04
N ASP A 14 -5.59 52.29 15.34
CA ASP A 14 -6.78 52.26 14.47
C ASP A 14 -7.46 53.64 14.44
N PRO A 15 -8.30 53.93 13.42
CA PRO A 15 -9.55 54.65 13.69
C PRO A 15 -10.79 54.16 12.90
N CYS A 16 -11.83 53.85 13.69
CA CYS A 16 -13.27 54.18 13.62
C CYS A 16 -14.04 54.44 12.30
N GLY A 17 -15.29 53.93 12.29
CA GLY A 17 -16.47 54.61 11.73
C GLY A 17 -17.77 53.77 11.78
N ALA A 18 -18.79 54.21 12.53
CA ALA A 18 -20.04 53.48 12.81
C ALA A 18 -21.33 54.25 12.39
N SER A 19 -22.31 53.51 11.81
CA SER A 19 -23.81 53.63 11.81
C SER A 19 -24.53 54.86 11.19
N PRO A 20 -25.86 54.85 10.86
CA PRO A 20 -26.96 53.99 11.39
C PRO A 20 -28.05 53.45 10.39
N CYS A 21 -29.03 52.71 10.95
CA CYS A 21 -30.22 52.03 10.40
C CYS A 21 -31.18 52.82 9.49
N GLU A 22 -31.87 52.12 8.57
CA GLU A 22 -33.33 52.20 8.35
C GLU A 22 -33.85 51.02 7.49
N THR A 23 -35.01 50.49 7.89
CA THR A 23 -35.84 49.45 7.26
C THR A 23 -36.58 49.96 6.02
N ILE A 24 -36.79 49.16 4.97
CA ILE A 24 -38.03 49.02 4.16
C ILE A 24 -37.97 47.75 3.28
N ASP A 25 -39.17 47.24 3.06
CA ASP A 25 -39.72 46.03 2.49
C ASP A 25 -39.41 45.63 1.01
N GLU A 26 -39.70 44.34 0.77
CA GLU A 26 -40.25 43.69 -0.43
C GLU A 26 -39.58 43.76 -1.83
N SER A 27 -39.12 42.56 -2.24
CA SER A 27 -39.36 41.91 -3.53
C SER A 27 -38.52 42.31 -4.77
N LEU A 28 -38.08 41.26 -5.48
CA LEU A 28 -37.72 41.23 -6.90
C LEU A 28 -36.52 42.10 -7.34
N SER A 29 -35.31 41.52 -7.30
CA SER A 29 -34.51 41.26 -8.52
C SER A 29 -33.15 40.68 -8.14
N GLN A 30 -32.92 39.40 -8.40
CA GLN A 30 -31.56 38.86 -8.42
C GLN A 30 -31.44 37.81 -9.53
N ILE A 31 -31.28 38.32 -10.75
CA ILE A 31 -30.68 37.59 -11.87
C ILE A 31 -29.24 38.10 -12.02
N CYS A 32 -28.35 37.14 -12.28
CA CYS A 32 -26.96 37.30 -12.69
C CYS A 32 -25.93 37.69 -11.62
N CYS A 33 -25.39 36.67 -10.95
CA CYS A 33 -23.95 36.44 -10.89
C CYS A 33 -23.71 34.97 -10.48
N ALA A 34 -23.80 34.05 -11.44
CA ALA A 34 -23.20 32.73 -11.26
C ALA A 34 -21.70 32.90 -11.44
N SER A 35 -20.97 33.09 -10.33
CA SER A 35 -19.54 32.87 -10.31
C SER A 35 -19.29 31.42 -10.75
N LEU A 36 -18.59 31.24 -11.88
CA LEU A 36 -17.88 30.02 -12.22
C LEU A 36 -16.85 29.76 -11.09
N GLY A 37 -17.30 29.17 -9.99
CA GLY A 37 -16.43 28.67 -8.96
C GLY A 37 -15.71 27.48 -9.55
N ALA A 38 -14.41 27.63 -9.84
CA ALA A 38 -13.52 26.49 -9.96
C ALA A 38 -13.76 25.58 -8.76
N PHE A 39 -14.08 24.31 -9.00
CA PHE A 39 -14.12 23.34 -7.92
C PHE A 39 -12.76 23.41 -7.20
N PRO A 40 -12.72 23.55 -5.87
CA PRO A 40 -11.47 23.48 -5.15
C PRO A 40 -10.83 22.14 -5.52
N SER A 41 -9.58 22.17 -5.98
CA SER A 41 -8.75 20.98 -5.89
C SER A 41 -8.78 20.54 -4.42
N HIS A 42 -8.77 19.25 -4.13
CA HIS A 42 -8.75 18.62 -2.82
C HIS A 42 -10.12 18.38 -2.15
N ARG A 43 -11.20 18.19 -2.91
CA ARG A 43 -12.50 17.76 -2.34
C ARG A 43 -12.91 16.44 -2.97
N SER A 44 -13.28 15.46 -2.12
CA SER A 44 -13.87 14.19 -2.56
C SER A 44 -14.96 14.47 -3.59
N LEU A 45 -14.97 13.69 -4.68
CA LEU A 45 -16.06 13.70 -5.66
C LEU A 45 -17.39 13.20 -5.05
N GLY A 46 -17.38 12.75 -3.79
CA GLY A 46 -18.52 12.31 -3.01
C GLY A 46 -19.58 13.39 -2.80
N GLY A 47 -20.85 13.00 -2.89
CA GLY A 47 -22.01 13.88 -2.69
C GLY A 47 -22.36 14.78 -3.87
N LEU A 48 -21.62 14.70 -4.98
CA LEU A 48 -21.93 15.41 -6.21
C LEU A 48 -22.99 14.68 -7.03
N SER A 49 -23.90 15.42 -7.65
CA SER A 49 -24.87 14.85 -8.59
C SER A 49 -24.16 14.31 -9.83
N SER A 50 -24.78 13.36 -10.55
CA SER A 50 -24.24 12.85 -11.80
C SER A 50 -23.94 13.98 -12.80
N GLU A 51 -24.78 15.01 -12.86
CA GLU A 51 -24.56 16.18 -13.71
C GLU A 51 -23.35 17.02 -13.28
N GLN A 52 -23.05 17.09 -11.97
CA GLN A 52 -21.87 17.78 -11.47
C GLN A 52 -20.60 16.97 -11.75
N LEU A 53 -20.65 15.65 -11.56
CA LEU A 53 -19.56 14.74 -11.91
C LEU A 53 -19.25 14.80 -13.40
N ASP A 54 -20.26 14.79 -14.26
CA ASP A 54 -20.12 14.92 -15.72
C ASP A 54 -19.48 16.24 -16.15
N ARG A 55 -19.60 17.31 -15.33
CA ARG A 55 -18.94 18.60 -15.57
C ARG A 55 -17.50 18.65 -15.05
N ILE A 56 -17.17 17.88 -14.00
CA ILE A 56 -15.85 17.86 -13.37
C ILE A 56 -14.92 16.85 -14.05
N PHE A 57 -15.42 15.67 -14.43
CA PHE A 57 -14.61 14.63 -15.06
C PHE A 57 -13.82 15.11 -16.28
N PRO A 58 -14.34 15.97 -17.18
CA PRO A 58 -13.57 16.53 -18.29
C PRO A 58 -12.39 17.44 -17.87
N THR A 59 -12.41 17.93 -16.63
CA THR A 59 -11.37 18.82 -16.06
C THR A 59 -10.34 18.06 -15.23
N LEU A 60 -10.61 16.81 -14.87
CA LEU A 60 -9.65 15.96 -14.15
C LEU A 60 -8.53 15.53 -15.09
N LYS A 61 -7.32 15.40 -14.52
CA LYS A 61 -6.21 14.74 -15.20
C LYS A 61 -6.47 13.24 -15.23
N VAL A 62 -7.22 12.80 -16.24
CA VAL A 62 -7.48 11.37 -16.47
C VAL A 62 -6.24 10.73 -17.09
N ALA A 63 -5.79 9.63 -16.51
CA ALA A 63 -4.77 8.76 -17.10
C ALA A 63 -5.40 7.39 -17.30
N PRO A 64 -5.77 7.01 -18.54
CA PRO A 64 -6.31 5.69 -18.81
C PRO A 64 -5.36 4.60 -18.31
N PRO A 65 -5.86 3.49 -17.73
CA PRO A 65 -5.00 2.40 -17.27
C PRO A 65 -4.16 1.84 -18.43
N GLU A 66 -2.85 2.00 -18.33
CA GLU A 66 -1.91 1.38 -19.24
C GLU A 66 -1.90 -0.13 -19.04
N GLY A 67 -1.62 -0.89 -20.10
CA GLY A 67 -1.40 -2.34 -19.97
C GLY A 67 -0.20 -2.62 -19.06
N PRO A 68 -0.18 -3.76 -18.35
CA PRO A 68 1.01 -4.18 -17.62
C PRO A 68 2.21 -4.25 -18.60
N PRO A 69 3.43 -3.91 -18.15
CA PRO A 69 4.62 -4.06 -18.97
C PRO A 69 4.78 -5.53 -19.40
N PRO A 70 5.49 -5.82 -20.50
CA PRO A 70 5.79 -7.20 -20.85
C PRO A 70 6.68 -7.88 -19.77
N PRO A 71 6.71 -9.22 -19.71
CA PRO A 71 7.73 -9.95 -18.95
C PRO A 71 9.14 -9.50 -19.32
N GLN A 72 10.11 -9.70 -18.42
CA GLN A 72 11.50 -9.40 -18.70
C GLN A 72 12.13 -10.41 -19.67
N ASP A 73 12.85 -9.90 -20.66
CA ASP A 73 13.65 -10.73 -21.57
C ASP A 73 14.88 -11.33 -20.86
N ASP A 74 15.57 -10.50 -20.06
CA ASP A 74 16.74 -10.93 -19.28
C ASP A 74 16.39 -11.06 -17.80
N THR A 75 16.36 -12.31 -17.34
CA THR A 75 16.07 -12.71 -15.96
C THR A 75 17.30 -13.18 -15.21
N SER A 76 18.50 -12.97 -15.77
CA SER A 76 19.75 -13.34 -15.12
C SER A 76 20.00 -12.50 -13.85
N THR A 77 20.80 -13.09 -12.94
CA THR A 77 21.34 -12.33 -11.81
C THR A 77 22.21 -11.18 -12.32
N ARG A 78 22.04 -10.00 -11.73
CA ARG A 78 22.84 -8.81 -12.05
C ARG A 78 22.93 -7.89 -10.85
N LEU A 79 23.97 -7.06 -10.83
CA LEU A 79 24.11 -5.98 -9.87
C LEU A 79 22.90 -5.03 -10.03
N VAL A 80 22.23 -4.71 -8.93
CA VAL A 80 21.11 -3.75 -8.89
C VAL A 80 21.38 -2.59 -7.92
N ASP A 81 22.36 -2.74 -7.02
CA ASP A 81 23.01 -1.61 -6.35
C ASP A 81 24.09 -1.02 -7.28
N ASP A 82 23.63 -0.38 -8.37
CA ASP A 82 24.49 0.15 -9.43
C ASP A 82 24.49 1.70 -9.49
N ALA A 83 25.32 2.24 -10.39
CA ALA A 83 25.49 3.69 -10.53
C ALA A 83 24.26 4.41 -11.14
N ASP A 84 23.40 3.68 -11.85
CA ASP A 84 22.15 4.21 -12.41
C ASP A 84 21.03 4.23 -11.36
N HIS A 85 21.14 3.37 -10.34
CA HIS A 85 20.20 3.22 -9.23
C HIS A 85 20.83 3.50 -7.85
N PRO A 86 21.48 4.67 -7.65
CA PRO A 86 22.14 4.95 -6.38
C PRO A 86 21.13 5.12 -5.26
N PHE A 87 21.50 4.68 -4.06
CA PHE A 87 20.72 4.96 -2.86
C PHE A 87 20.63 6.47 -2.61
N MET A 88 19.43 6.95 -2.33
CA MET A 88 19.19 8.28 -1.78
C MET A 88 18.19 8.17 -0.62
N PRO A 89 18.47 8.78 0.54
CA PRO A 89 17.52 8.80 1.64
C PRO A 89 16.25 9.54 1.24
N ALA A 90 15.11 9.07 1.74
CA ALA A 90 13.81 9.72 1.52
C ALA A 90 13.81 11.14 2.11
N GLY A 91 13.34 12.11 1.32
CA GLY A 91 13.10 13.46 1.78
C GLY A 91 11.81 13.57 2.62
N PRO A 92 11.52 14.76 3.19
CA PRO A 92 10.37 14.95 4.08
C PRO A 92 9.00 14.69 3.46
N ASN A 93 8.89 14.78 2.13
CA ASN A 93 7.64 14.59 1.39
C ASN A 93 7.63 13.28 0.57
N ASP A 94 8.67 12.46 0.70
CA ASP A 94 8.77 11.21 -0.04
C ASP A 94 8.05 10.11 0.72
N MET A 95 7.09 9.47 0.05
CA MET A 95 6.25 8.45 0.66
C MET A 95 7.02 7.13 0.79
N ARG A 96 6.95 6.54 1.98
CA ARG A 96 7.37 5.18 2.31
C ARG A 96 6.29 4.55 3.17
N GLY A 97 6.17 3.23 3.12
CA GLY A 97 5.08 2.52 3.77
C GLY A 97 5.48 1.18 4.35
N PRO A 98 4.54 0.23 4.47
CA PRO A 98 4.76 -1.03 5.16
C PRO A 98 5.65 -2.00 4.36
N CYS A 99 5.78 -1.83 3.04
CA CYS A 99 6.50 -2.75 2.17
C CYS A 99 8.01 -2.39 2.07
N PRO A 100 8.93 -3.17 2.68
CA PRO A 100 10.36 -2.89 2.59
C PRO A 100 10.91 -2.99 1.16
N GLY A 101 10.33 -3.84 0.31
CA GLY A 101 10.71 -3.98 -1.09
C GLY A 101 10.45 -2.70 -1.88
N LEU A 102 9.21 -2.22 -1.90
CA LEU A 102 8.86 -0.99 -2.62
C LEU A 102 9.59 0.24 -2.06
N ASN A 103 9.77 0.30 -0.74
CA ASN A 103 10.55 1.35 -0.10
C ASN A 103 12.00 1.38 -0.62
N THR A 104 12.62 0.21 -0.75
CA THR A 104 13.99 0.09 -1.29
C THR A 104 14.06 0.49 -2.76
N LEU A 105 13.10 0.03 -3.58
CA LEU A 105 13.03 0.39 -5.00
C LEU A 105 12.87 1.90 -5.20
N ALA A 106 12.06 2.57 -4.39
CA ALA A 106 11.92 4.03 -4.43
C ALA A 106 13.20 4.74 -3.96
N SER A 107 13.85 4.23 -2.90
CA SER A 107 15.12 4.79 -2.41
C SER A 107 16.31 4.56 -3.34
N HIS A 108 16.20 3.65 -4.30
CA HIS A 108 17.20 3.42 -5.35
C HIS A 108 16.79 3.96 -6.73
N GLY A 109 15.59 4.53 -6.87
CA GLY A 109 15.15 5.15 -8.13
C GLY A 109 14.62 4.17 -9.19
N TYR A 110 14.43 2.90 -8.85
CA TYR A 110 13.65 1.97 -9.67
C TYR A 110 12.16 2.38 -9.72
N LEU A 111 11.68 2.97 -8.63
CA LEU A 111 10.41 3.70 -8.57
C LEU A 111 10.67 5.20 -8.46
N PRO A 112 9.67 6.05 -8.80
CA PRO A 112 9.70 7.46 -8.44
C PRO A 112 10.06 7.64 -6.96
N ARG A 113 11.12 8.41 -6.67
CA ARG A 113 11.69 8.51 -5.32
C ARG A 113 10.73 9.09 -4.29
N ASN A 114 9.76 9.88 -4.75
CA ASN A 114 8.66 10.41 -3.95
C ASN A 114 7.63 9.36 -3.51
N GLY A 115 7.75 8.12 -3.97
CA GLY A 115 6.87 7.01 -3.58
C GLY A 115 5.47 7.06 -4.21
N ILE A 116 5.25 7.85 -5.26
CA ILE A 116 4.00 7.89 -6.02
C ILE A 116 4.24 7.26 -7.38
N ALA A 117 3.58 6.14 -7.67
CA ALA A 117 3.87 5.33 -8.84
C ALA A 117 2.60 4.82 -9.54
N THR A 118 2.72 4.53 -10.84
CA THR A 118 1.70 3.79 -11.59
C THR A 118 1.84 2.28 -11.35
N PRO A 119 0.78 1.47 -11.58
CA PRO A 119 0.90 0.01 -11.56
C PRO A 119 2.01 -0.53 -12.46
N ALA A 120 2.13 0.01 -13.68
CA ALA A 120 3.17 -0.40 -14.62
C ALA A 120 4.60 -0.13 -14.09
N GLN A 121 4.81 1.00 -13.41
CA GLN A 121 6.08 1.31 -12.76
C GLN A 121 6.39 0.32 -11.62
N VAL A 122 5.39 -0.02 -10.80
CA VAL A 122 5.55 -1.00 -9.71
C VAL A 122 5.91 -2.37 -10.24
N ILE A 123 5.18 -2.89 -11.24
CA ILE A 123 5.45 -4.18 -11.87
C ILE A 123 6.85 -4.20 -12.47
N ASN A 124 7.22 -3.16 -13.23
CA ASN A 124 8.54 -3.11 -13.84
C ASN A 124 9.66 -3.02 -12.77
N ALA A 125 9.48 -2.22 -11.72
CA ALA A 125 10.48 -2.05 -10.68
C ALA A 125 10.72 -3.33 -9.86
N THR A 126 9.67 -4.07 -9.49
CA THR A 126 9.84 -5.32 -8.73
C THR A 126 10.51 -6.41 -9.57
N MET A 127 10.19 -6.49 -10.87
CA MET A 127 10.91 -7.39 -11.77
C MET A 127 12.38 -6.93 -11.94
N GLN A 128 12.65 -5.64 -12.15
CA GLN A 128 14.00 -5.14 -12.43
C GLN A 128 14.93 -5.18 -11.22
N GLY A 129 14.45 -4.75 -10.06
CA GLY A 129 15.27 -4.65 -8.85
C GLY A 129 15.32 -5.92 -7.99
N PHE A 130 14.31 -6.80 -8.08
CA PHE A 130 14.27 -8.02 -7.26
C PHE A 130 14.08 -9.32 -8.04
N ASN A 131 13.84 -9.25 -9.36
CA ASN A 131 13.49 -10.41 -10.17
C ASN A 131 12.20 -11.10 -9.68
N MET A 132 11.19 -10.30 -9.29
CA MET A 132 9.86 -10.84 -9.00
C MET A 132 9.25 -11.46 -10.25
N GLU A 133 8.65 -12.64 -10.11
CA GLU A 133 7.93 -13.31 -11.20
C GLU A 133 6.78 -12.44 -11.72
N PHE A 134 6.64 -12.35 -13.04
CA PHE A 134 5.75 -11.39 -13.70
C PHE A 134 4.30 -11.53 -13.26
N SER A 135 3.82 -12.77 -13.15
CA SER A 135 2.46 -13.08 -12.74
C SER A 135 2.22 -12.56 -11.32
N LEU A 136 3.10 -12.89 -10.37
CA LEU A 136 3.03 -12.39 -9.00
C LEU A 136 3.08 -10.84 -8.94
N ALA A 137 4.01 -10.22 -9.68
CA ALA A 137 4.14 -8.76 -9.71
C ALA A 137 2.85 -8.07 -10.17
N LYS A 138 2.20 -8.61 -11.21
CA LYS A 138 0.89 -8.11 -11.67
C LYS A 138 -0.18 -8.25 -10.59
N PHE A 139 -0.33 -9.44 -10.03
CA PHE A 139 -1.37 -9.74 -9.06
C PHE A 139 -1.32 -8.81 -7.84
N VAL A 140 -0.16 -8.77 -7.18
CA VAL A 140 0.04 -7.97 -5.97
C VAL A 140 -0.16 -6.49 -6.27
N THR A 141 0.35 -6.02 -7.41
CA THR A 141 0.22 -4.60 -7.79
C THR A 141 -1.23 -4.20 -8.04
N TYR A 142 -1.97 -4.94 -8.87
CA TYR A 142 -3.36 -4.58 -9.17
C TYR A 142 -4.30 -4.84 -7.99
N ALA A 143 -4.03 -5.85 -7.16
CA ALA A 143 -4.77 -6.05 -5.92
C ALA A 143 -4.62 -4.83 -5.00
N ALA A 144 -3.40 -4.37 -4.75
CA ALA A 144 -3.17 -3.15 -3.96
C ALA A 144 -3.76 -1.91 -4.64
N PHE A 145 -3.52 -1.72 -5.94
CA PHE A 145 -3.96 -0.53 -6.67
C PHE A 145 -5.49 -0.36 -6.66
N LEU A 146 -6.26 -1.45 -6.78
CA LEU A 146 -7.71 -1.40 -6.79
C LEU A 146 -8.33 -0.95 -5.47
N VAL A 147 -7.60 -1.07 -4.35
CA VAL A 147 -8.10 -0.67 -3.03
C VAL A 147 -7.42 0.58 -2.45
N ASP A 148 -6.17 0.84 -2.85
CA ASP A 148 -5.34 1.94 -2.29
C ASP A 148 -4.95 3.01 -3.31
N GLY A 149 -5.01 2.70 -4.60
CA GLY A 149 -4.69 3.61 -5.70
C GLY A 149 -5.86 4.46 -6.14
N ASN A 150 -5.56 5.47 -6.97
CA ASN A 150 -6.56 6.30 -7.64
C ASN A 150 -6.81 5.76 -9.06
N PRO A 151 -7.96 5.13 -9.34
CA PRO A 151 -8.24 4.55 -10.65
C PRO A 151 -8.38 5.60 -11.77
N ILE A 152 -8.64 6.87 -11.45
CA ILE A 152 -8.85 7.94 -12.44
C ILE A 152 -7.52 8.49 -12.94
N THR A 153 -6.55 8.66 -12.03
CA THR A 153 -5.23 9.23 -12.33
C THR A 153 -4.15 8.17 -12.56
N ASN A 154 -4.47 6.89 -12.33
CA ASN A 154 -3.58 5.75 -12.45
C ASN A 154 -2.32 5.85 -11.54
N LEU A 155 -2.48 6.43 -10.35
CA LEU A 155 -1.40 6.65 -9.38
C LEU A 155 -1.73 6.05 -8.02
N MET A 156 -0.71 5.50 -7.35
CA MET A 156 -0.78 4.96 -6.00
C MET A 156 0.40 5.43 -5.19
N SER A 157 0.16 5.75 -3.92
CA SER A 157 1.22 5.99 -2.93
C SER A 157 1.68 4.65 -2.34
N ILE A 158 2.99 4.42 -2.29
CA ILE A 158 3.57 3.26 -1.59
C ILE A 158 3.59 3.42 -0.06
N GLY A 159 3.10 4.56 0.45
CA GLY A 159 2.95 4.89 1.86
C GLY A 159 1.54 5.37 2.18
N GLY A 160 1.42 6.47 2.92
CA GLY A 160 0.13 7.06 3.28
C GLY A 160 -0.54 7.85 2.16
N LYS A 161 -1.75 8.35 2.46
CA LYS A 161 -2.56 9.17 1.56
C LYS A 161 -1.76 10.39 1.09
N SER A 162 -1.88 10.73 -0.18
CA SER A 162 -1.14 11.83 -0.79
C SER A 162 -1.97 12.53 -1.85
N ASP A 163 -2.04 13.86 -1.81
CA ASP A 163 -2.71 14.65 -2.84
C ASP A 163 -2.06 14.50 -4.23
N LEU A 164 -0.84 13.95 -4.28
CA LEU A 164 -0.14 13.65 -5.53
C LEU A 164 -0.79 12.51 -6.33
N THR A 165 -1.68 11.71 -5.73
CA THR A 165 -2.51 10.74 -6.47
C THR A 165 -3.74 11.40 -7.10
N GLY A 166 -3.98 12.69 -6.86
CA GLY A 166 -5.08 13.48 -7.46
C GLY A 166 -6.37 13.45 -6.66
N GLU A 167 -7.43 14.04 -7.23
CA GLU A 167 -8.74 14.13 -6.57
C GLU A 167 -9.33 12.75 -6.26
N ASP A 168 -9.89 12.62 -5.06
CA ASP A 168 -10.46 11.37 -4.59
C ASP A 168 -11.77 11.02 -5.33
N PRO A 169 -11.99 9.74 -5.67
CA PRO A 169 -13.29 9.24 -6.07
C PRO A 169 -14.32 9.43 -4.94
N PRO A 170 -15.62 9.31 -5.24
CA PRO A 170 -16.67 9.37 -4.23
C PRO A 170 -16.47 8.36 -3.09
N ASP A 171 -16.86 8.76 -1.88
CA ASP A 171 -16.97 7.88 -0.73
C ASP A 171 -17.78 6.61 -1.06
N PRO A 172 -17.43 5.44 -0.51
CA PRO A 172 -16.47 5.20 0.58
C PRO A 172 -15.03 4.91 0.15
N ALA A 173 -14.68 5.08 -1.13
CA ALA A 173 -13.30 4.88 -1.59
C ALA A 173 -12.34 5.89 -0.92
N THR A 174 -11.20 5.39 -0.44
CA THR A 174 -10.28 6.19 0.40
C THR A 174 -9.07 6.72 -0.36
N VAL A 175 -8.56 5.94 -1.34
CA VAL A 175 -7.29 6.22 -2.04
C VAL A 175 -6.19 6.55 -1.03
N GLY A 176 -6.08 5.69 -0.02
CA GLY A 176 -5.26 5.94 1.17
C GLY A 176 -3.78 5.60 1.01
N GLY A 177 -3.38 5.01 -0.13
CA GLY A 177 -2.06 4.43 -0.29
C GLY A 177 -1.87 3.17 0.56
N LEU A 178 -0.70 2.52 0.43
CA LEU A 178 -0.45 1.22 1.10
C LEU A 178 -0.46 1.26 2.64
N ASN A 179 -0.56 2.42 3.29
CA ASN A 179 -0.77 2.48 4.74
C ASN A 179 -2.25 2.21 5.13
N THR A 180 -3.20 2.13 4.18
CA THR A 180 -4.60 1.85 4.51
C THR A 180 -4.74 0.47 5.14
N HIS A 181 -5.21 0.45 6.38
CA HIS A 181 -5.42 -0.79 7.09
C HIS A 181 -6.64 -1.58 6.56
N ALA A 182 -6.52 -2.91 6.56
CA ALA A 182 -7.57 -3.90 6.30
C ALA A 182 -8.12 -3.97 4.86
N VAL A 183 -7.45 -3.35 3.89
CA VAL A 183 -7.75 -3.53 2.45
C VAL A 183 -6.63 -4.27 1.71
N PHE A 184 -5.38 -4.04 2.12
CA PHE A 184 -4.20 -4.78 1.68
C PHE A 184 -3.22 -4.94 2.84
N GLU A 185 -2.80 -3.83 3.47
CA GLU A 185 -2.06 -3.83 4.74
C GLU A 185 -2.93 -4.44 5.84
N GLY A 186 -2.32 -5.17 6.77
CA GLY A 186 -3.07 -5.76 7.87
C GLY A 186 -2.19 -6.29 8.99
N ASP A 187 -2.86 -6.86 9.98
CA ASP A 187 -2.25 -7.25 11.25
C ASP A 187 -1.23 -8.38 11.12
N ALA A 188 -0.50 -8.63 12.22
CA ALA A 188 0.55 -9.63 12.31
C ALA A 188 1.71 -9.41 11.33
N SER A 189 2.02 -8.15 10.97
CA SER A 189 3.23 -7.82 10.20
C SER A 189 4.50 -8.20 10.98
N MET A 190 5.58 -8.56 10.26
CA MET A 190 6.83 -9.05 10.88
C MET A 190 7.63 -7.95 11.57
N THR A 191 7.62 -6.74 11.02
CA THR A 191 8.44 -5.60 11.51
C THR A 191 7.65 -4.29 11.63
N ARG A 192 6.33 -4.34 11.43
CA ARG A 192 5.35 -3.24 11.57
C ARG A 192 4.31 -3.66 12.59
N ALA A 193 3.85 -2.71 13.42
CA ALA A 193 2.83 -2.99 14.41
C ALA A 193 1.44 -3.11 13.76
N ASP A 194 0.49 -3.71 14.46
CA ASP A 194 -0.91 -3.70 14.04
C ASP A 194 -1.46 -2.27 14.08
N ALA A 195 -2.37 -1.92 13.16
CA ALA A 195 -2.94 -0.58 13.09
C ALA A 195 -3.68 -0.16 14.37
N PHE A 196 -4.21 -1.13 15.12
CA PHE A 196 -4.81 -0.92 16.44
C PHE A 196 -3.88 -0.17 17.41
N PHE A 197 -2.56 -0.35 17.28
CA PHE A 197 -1.56 0.33 18.12
C PHE A 197 -1.12 1.69 17.58
N GLY A 198 -1.65 2.13 16.43
CA GLY A 198 -1.53 3.50 15.91
C GLY A 198 -0.62 3.67 14.70
N ASP A 199 0.45 2.89 14.56
CA ASP A 199 1.39 2.97 13.43
C ASP A 199 1.65 1.59 12.81
N ASN A 200 1.04 1.37 11.64
CA ASN A 200 1.11 0.12 10.89
C ASN A 200 2.17 0.08 9.78
N HIS A 201 2.99 1.12 9.63
CA HIS A 201 3.85 1.26 8.46
C HIS A 201 5.31 1.55 8.79
N SER A 202 5.58 2.22 9.91
CA SER A 202 6.96 2.48 10.34
C SER A 202 7.66 1.20 10.80
N PHE A 203 8.96 1.14 10.56
CA PHE A 203 9.81 0.10 11.15
C PHE A 203 9.71 0.15 12.68
N ASN A 204 9.44 -1.00 13.29
CA ASN A 204 9.32 -1.13 14.74
C ASN A 204 10.51 -1.92 15.31
N GLN A 205 11.33 -1.25 16.14
CA GLN A 205 12.53 -1.84 16.72
C GLN A 205 12.23 -3.07 17.59
N THR A 206 11.16 -3.06 18.39
CA THR A 206 10.79 -4.20 19.25
C THR A 206 10.43 -5.43 18.43
N LEU A 207 9.68 -5.26 17.34
CA LEU A 207 9.36 -6.38 16.44
C LEU A 207 10.59 -6.87 15.69
N TRP A 208 11.50 -5.96 15.33
CA TRP A 208 12.80 -6.34 14.76
C TRP A 208 13.66 -7.14 15.75
N ASP A 209 13.70 -6.76 17.02
CA ASP A 209 14.43 -7.51 18.04
C ASP A 209 13.85 -8.94 18.17
N GLY A 210 12.54 -9.09 18.04
CA GLY A 210 11.87 -10.39 17.92
C GLY A 210 12.25 -11.18 16.66
N PHE A 211 12.33 -10.51 15.51
CA PHE A 211 12.83 -11.10 14.26
C PHE A 211 14.26 -11.66 14.46
N VAL A 212 15.15 -10.88 15.09
CA VAL A 212 16.52 -11.30 15.42
C VAL A 212 16.56 -12.48 16.39
N ASP A 213 15.75 -12.44 17.46
CA ASP A 213 15.65 -13.55 18.43
C ASP A 213 15.25 -14.86 17.74
N PHE A 214 14.21 -14.82 16.90
CA PHE A 214 13.75 -16.00 16.16
C PHE A 214 14.81 -16.49 15.16
N SER A 215 15.50 -15.59 14.47
CA SER A 215 16.65 -15.95 13.62
C SER A 215 17.77 -16.63 14.40
N ASN A 216 18.09 -16.17 15.60
CA ASN A 216 19.11 -16.79 16.45
C ASN A 216 18.67 -18.18 16.93
N ARG A 217 17.42 -18.34 17.35
CA ARG A 217 16.89 -19.58 17.92
C ARG A 217 16.66 -20.66 16.88
N PHE A 218 16.16 -20.30 15.69
CA PHE A 218 15.68 -21.25 14.70
C PHE A 218 16.47 -21.24 13.39
N GLY A 219 17.29 -20.22 13.14
CA GLY A 219 18.04 -20.06 11.90
C GLY A 219 19.55 -19.90 12.08
N ALA A 220 20.09 -20.21 13.26
CA ALA A 220 21.51 -20.05 13.57
C ALA A 220 22.04 -18.63 13.27
N GLY A 221 21.23 -17.61 13.56
CA GLY A 221 21.56 -16.19 13.33
C GLY A 221 21.24 -15.68 11.93
N LYS A 222 20.49 -16.45 11.14
CA LYS A 222 20.00 -16.08 9.79
C LYS A 222 18.49 -16.15 9.75
N TYR A 223 17.86 -15.43 8.81
CA TYR A 223 16.45 -15.64 8.48
C TYR A 223 16.34 -16.65 7.34
N ASN A 224 15.55 -17.71 7.54
CA ASN A 224 15.30 -18.78 6.57
C ASN A 224 13.88 -19.31 6.73
N LEU A 225 13.49 -20.35 5.96
CA LEU A 225 12.13 -20.87 5.98
C LEU A 225 11.69 -21.36 7.38
N THR A 226 12.58 -21.97 8.16
CA THR A 226 12.28 -22.39 9.54
C THR A 226 12.02 -21.19 10.45
N VAL A 227 12.78 -20.11 10.30
CA VAL A 227 12.51 -18.88 11.06
C VAL A 227 11.17 -18.26 10.63
N ALA A 228 10.88 -18.28 9.33
CA ALA A 228 9.63 -17.76 8.78
C ALA A 228 8.41 -18.49 9.36
N THR A 229 8.48 -19.82 9.53
CA THR A 229 7.39 -20.61 10.13
C THR A 229 7.12 -20.20 11.57
N GLU A 230 8.18 -20.14 12.38
CA GLU A 230 8.08 -19.83 13.82
C GLU A 230 7.68 -18.37 14.06
N LEU A 231 8.27 -17.43 13.32
CA LEU A 231 7.95 -16.02 13.46
C LEU A 231 6.51 -15.71 13.02
N ARG A 232 6.04 -16.30 11.91
CA ARG A 232 4.67 -16.09 11.42
C ARG A 232 3.63 -16.49 12.47
N ILE A 233 3.75 -17.68 13.06
CA ILE A 233 2.82 -18.10 14.10
C ILE A 233 2.95 -17.23 15.36
N GLN A 234 4.16 -16.84 15.76
CA GLN A 234 4.35 -15.93 16.90
C GLN A 234 3.61 -14.61 16.68
N ARG A 235 3.76 -14.00 15.50
CA ARG A 235 3.11 -12.72 15.19
C ARG A 235 1.58 -12.83 15.21
N ILE A 236 1.02 -13.94 14.75
CA ILE A 236 -0.42 -14.22 14.83
C ILE A 236 -0.84 -14.32 16.31
N GLN A 237 -0.13 -15.11 17.12
CA GLN A 237 -0.47 -15.31 18.53
C GLN A 237 -0.36 -14.03 19.36
N ASP A 238 0.67 -13.21 19.12
CA ASP A 238 0.79 -11.90 19.75
C ASP A 238 -0.43 -11.02 19.45
N SER A 239 -0.88 -11.00 18.20
CA SER A 239 -2.01 -10.18 17.75
C SER A 239 -3.31 -10.70 18.36
N ILE A 240 -3.52 -12.02 18.40
CA ILE A 240 -4.64 -12.64 19.13
C ILE A 240 -4.64 -12.20 20.60
N ALA A 241 -3.49 -12.19 21.25
CA ALA A 241 -3.36 -11.93 22.68
C ALA A 241 -3.44 -10.45 23.06
N THR A 242 -3.20 -9.52 22.14
CA THR A 242 -3.00 -8.10 22.46
C THR A 242 -3.87 -7.13 21.66
N ASN A 243 -4.35 -7.51 20.49
CA ASN A 243 -5.18 -6.68 19.62
C ASN A 243 -6.65 -7.19 19.63
N PRO A 244 -7.58 -6.53 20.33
CA PRO A 244 -8.99 -6.94 20.36
C PRO A 244 -9.71 -6.78 19.02
N GLN A 245 -9.11 -6.06 18.06
CA GLN A 245 -9.60 -5.86 16.70
C GLN A 245 -8.81 -6.69 15.67
N PHE A 246 -7.98 -7.64 16.13
CA PHE A 246 -7.13 -8.46 15.25
C PHE A 246 -7.95 -9.10 14.13
N SER A 247 -7.59 -8.80 12.89
CA SER A 247 -8.20 -9.37 11.69
C SER A 247 -7.17 -10.11 10.85
N PHE A 248 -7.45 -11.37 10.57
CA PHE A 248 -6.59 -12.26 9.81
C PHE A 248 -7.41 -13.08 8.80
N VAL A 249 -8.28 -12.37 8.08
CA VAL A 249 -9.06 -12.88 6.95
C VAL A 249 -8.43 -12.45 5.62
N SER A 250 -8.84 -13.07 4.53
CA SER A 250 -8.35 -12.76 3.19
C SER A 250 -8.76 -11.34 2.75
N PRO A 251 -7.90 -10.61 2.00
CA PRO A 251 -6.65 -11.07 1.40
C PRO A 251 -5.46 -11.15 2.36
N ARG A 252 -5.54 -10.53 3.56
CA ARG A 252 -4.44 -10.47 4.53
C ARG A 252 -3.94 -11.84 4.96
N PHE A 253 -4.85 -12.80 5.14
CA PHE A 253 -4.49 -14.19 5.45
C PHE A 253 -3.49 -14.74 4.42
N ILE A 254 -3.70 -14.53 3.12
CA ILE A 254 -2.80 -15.02 2.08
C ILE A 254 -1.50 -14.21 2.05
N THR A 255 -1.59 -12.88 2.05
CA THR A 255 -0.40 -12.01 1.90
C THR A 255 0.55 -12.14 3.07
N ALA A 256 0.06 -12.29 4.30
CA ALA A 256 0.90 -12.47 5.48
C ALA A 256 1.84 -13.69 5.37
N TYR A 257 1.35 -14.84 4.89
CA TYR A 257 2.20 -16.01 4.66
C TYR A 257 3.15 -15.80 3.48
N ALA A 258 2.67 -15.27 2.35
CA ALA A 258 3.50 -14.97 1.19
C ALA A 258 4.66 -14.03 1.52
N GLU A 259 4.39 -12.94 2.26
CA GLU A 259 5.37 -11.96 2.70
C GLU A 259 6.45 -12.56 3.61
N SER A 260 6.16 -13.69 4.26
CA SER A 260 7.13 -14.39 5.10
C SER A 260 8.22 -15.09 4.28
N THR A 261 7.97 -15.40 2.99
CA THR A 261 8.98 -15.96 2.07
C THR A 261 9.81 -14.87 1.39
N PHE A 262 9.29 -13.65 1.25
CA PHE A 262 9.91 -12.59 0.45
C PHE A 262 11.33 -12.22 0.88
N PRO A 263 11.70 -12.15 2.18
CA PRO A 263 13.09 -11.90 2.56
C PRO A 263 14.04 -13.00 2.03
N ILE A 264 13.59 -14.25 1.99
CA ILE A 264 14.39 -15.39 1.51
C ILE A 264 14.51 -15.33 -0.02
N ASN A 265 13.39 -15.02 -0.69
CA ASN A 265 13.32 -15.09 -2.15
C ASN A 265 13.91 -13.85 -2.85
N PHE A 266 13.92 -12.69 -2.17
CA PHE A 266 14.26 -11.41 -2.79
C PHE A 266 15.37 -10.62 -2.09
N PHE A 267 15.65 -10.86 -0.81
CA PHE A 267 16.66 -10.07 -0.05
C PHE A 267 17.99 -10.82 0.15
N ILE A 268 18.08 -12.09 -0.26
CA ILE A 268 19.34 -12.82 -0.37
C ILE A 268 20.03 -12.40 -1.67
N ASP A 269 21.32 -12.09 -1.60
CA ASP A 269 22.11 -11.75 -2.79
C ASP A 269 22.05 -12.91 -3.79
N GLY A 270 21.73 -12.62 -5.06
CA GLY A 270 21.49 -13.63 -6.07
C GLY A 270 22.68 -14.54 -6.40
N ARG A 271 23.88 -14.23 -5.91
CA ARG A 271 25.05 -15.13 -6.00
C ARG A 271 25.06 -16.19 -4.91
N GLN A 272 24.29 -16.00 -3.85
CA GLN A 272 24.09 -16.93 -2.73
C GLN A 272 22.84 -17.79 -2.97
N GLN A 273 22.93 -19.09 -2.68
CA GLN A 273 21.91 -20.09 -3.05
C GLN A 273 21.52 -21.02 -1.88
N ASP A 274 21.85 -20.66 -0.65
CA ASP A 274 21.65 -21.49 0.55
C ASP A 274 20.34 -21.18 1.31
N GLY A 275 19.56 -20.19 0.84
CA GLY A 275 18.31 -19.77 1.48
C GLY A 275 18.48 -19.13 2.86
N GLN A 276 19.68 -18.61 3.17
CA GLN A 276 20.00 -18.00 4.47
C GLN A 276 20.19 -16.48 4.35
N LEU A 277 19.20 -15.69 4.76
CA LEU A 277 19.33 -14.24 4.80
C LEU A 277 20.11 -13.79 6.04
N ASP A 278 21.20 -13.06 5.83
CA ASP A 278 21.95 -12.43 6.91
C ASP A 278 21.16 -11.28 7.55
N LEU A 279 21.30 -11.11 8.87
CA LEU A 279 20.58 -10.08 9.63
C LEU A 279 21.03 -8.65 9.29
N ASP A 280 22.30 -8.44 8.89
CA ASP A 280 22.79 -7.14 8.42
C ASP A 280 22.19 -6.79 7.05
N ALA A 281 22.03 -7.79 6.17
CA ALA A 281 21.31 -7.60 4.92
C ALA A 281 19.82 -7.31 5.18
N ALA A 282 19.18 -8.09 6.05
CA ALA A 282 17.77 -7.92 6.39
C ALA A 282 17.47 -6.52 6.98
N ILE A 283 18.26 -6.03 7.96
CA ILE A 283 18.01 -4.70 8.55
C ILE A 283 18.17 -3.58 7.52
N SER A 284 19.10 -3.74 6.55
CA SER A 284 19.29 -2.80 5.45
C SER A 284 18.02 -2.62 4.63
N PHE A 285 17.26 -3.69 4.37
CA PHE A 285 15.97 -3.59 3.68
C PHE A 285 14.84 -3.10 4.60
N PHE A 286 14.70 -3.68 5.80
CA PHE A 286 13.54 -3.44 6.65
C PHE A 286 13.50 -2.06 7.30
N ARG A 287 14.68 -1.52 7.67
CA ARG A 287 14.84 -0.22 8.33
C ARG A 287 15.42 0.82 7.38
N ASP A 288 16.53 0.49 6.72
CA ASP A 288 17.30 1.49 5.97
C ASP A 288 16.79 1.68 4.53
N MET A 289 15.88 0.80 4.07
CA MET A 289 15.27 0.84 2.75
C MET A 289 16.34 0.89 1.65
N ARG A 290 17.36 0.05 1.79
CA ARG A 290 18.60 0.11 1.02
C ARG A 290 19.09 -1.28 0.67
N TYR A 291 19.55 -1.46 -0.57
CA TYR A 291 20.30 -2.65 -0.95
C TYR A 291 21.61 -2.77 -0.16
N PRO A 292 22.00 -3.96 0.30
CA PRO A 292 23.39 -4.22 0.71
C PRO A 292 24.36 -3.78 -0.38
N SER A 293 25.56 -3.35 0.00
CA SER A 293 26.52 -2.85 -0.99
C SER A 293 26.90 -3.94 -2.00
N GLY A 294 26.76 -3.63 -3.28
CA GLY A 294 27.08 -4.58 -4.34
C GLY A 294 26.07 -5.73 -4.46
N PHE A 295 24.82 -5.51 -4.06
CA PHE A 295 23.75 -6.51 -4.08
C PHE A 295 23.34 -6.91 -5.50
N PHE A 296 23.25 -8.22 -5.71
CA PHE A 296 22.72 -8.81 -6.94
C PHE A 296 21.29 -9.29 -6.73
N ARG A 297 20.37 -8.97 -7.65
CA ARG A 297 19.00 -9.53 -7.61
C ARG A 297 19.01 -11.05 -7.77
N ALA A 298 17.91 -11.69 -7.37
CA ALA A 298 17.72 -13.14 -7.45
C ALA A 298 18.07 -13.71 -8.85
N PRO A 299 18.56 -14.96 -8.93
CA PRO A 299 19.15 -15.52 -10.16
C PRO A 299 18.15 -15.93 -11.24
N LYS A 300 16.87 -15.93 -10.90
CA LYS A 300 15.73 -16.26 -11.77
C LYS A 300 14.50 -15.51 -11.25
N PRO A 301 13.39 -15.48 -12.01
CA PRO A 301 12.15 -14.95 -11.50
C PRO A 301 11.69 -15.78 -10.29
N MET A 302 11.52 -15.12 -9.15
CA MET A 302 11.10 -15.73 -7.89
C MET A 302 9.70 -15.26 -7.51
N GLY A 303 8.95 -16.11 -6.81
CA GLY A 303 7.64 -15.81 -6.27
C GLY A 303 7.56 -16.11 -4.77
N VAL A 304 6.66 -17.03 -4.43
CA VAL A 304 6.37 -17.46 -3.05
C VAL A 304 6.94 -18.84 -2.74
N GLU A 305 8.09 -19.21 -3.33
CA GLU A 305 8.72 -20.51 -3.08
C GLU A 305 8.90 -20.76 -1.57
N GLY A 306 8.50 -21.94 -1.11
CA GLY A 306 8.57 -22.35 0.30
C GLY A 306 7.34 -21.98 1.13
N ILE A 307 6.34 -21.29 0.57
CA ILE A 307 5.12 -20.89 1.29
C ILE A 307 4.36 -22.09 1.87
N GLU A 308 4.35 -23.22 1.17
CA GLU A 308 3.71 -24.46 1.63
C GLU A 308 4.33 -24.98 2.93
N THR A 309 5.63 -24.77 3.12
CA THR A 309 6.33 -25.13 4.37
C THR A 309 5.85 -24.28 5.54
N ILE A 310 5.65 -22.97 5.31
CA ILE A 310 5.17 -22.03 6.33
C ILE A 310 3.73 -22.34 6.71
N ILE A 311 2.86 -22.59 5.72
CA ILE A 311 1.46 -22.93 5.94
C ILE A 311 1.32 -24.25 6.73
N ALA A 312 2.09 -25.27 6.36
CA ALA A 312 1.98 -26.60 6.95
C ALA A 312 2.54 -26.71 8.37
N ALA A 313 3.49 -25.84 8.75
CA ALA A 313 4.16 -25.92 10.05
C ALA A 313 3.22 -25.65 11.23
N HIS A 314 2.38 -24.62 11.12
CA HIS A 314 1.44 -24.22 12.18
C HIS A 314 0.07 -23.84 11.58
N PRO A 315 -0.78 -24.84 11.24
CA PRO A 315 -2.05 -24.58 10.60
C PRO A 315 -2.99 -23.77 11.48
N ILE A 316 -3.55 -22.69 10.93
CA ILE A 316 -4.62 -21.89 11.54
C ILE A 316 -5.62 -21.51 10.45
N ALA A 317 -6.90 -21.48 10.79
CA ALA A 317 -7.94 -20.99 9.89
C ALA A 317 -7.92 -19.46 9.86
N ALA A 318 -8.26 -18.87 8.71
CA ALA A 318 -8.56 -17.44 8.61
C ALA A 318 -9.67 -17.05 9.59
N GLY A 319 -9.60 -15.84 10.18
CA GLY A 319 -10.50 -15.42 11.24
C GLY A 319 -10.10 -14.11 11.90
N ALA A 320 -10.76 -13.77 13.00
CA ALA A 320 -10.54 -12.51 13.70
C ALA A 320 -10.86 -12.62 15.20
N ASN A 321 -10.35 -11.68 15.99
CA ASN A 321 -10.83 -11.44 17.36
C ASN A 321 -12.20 -10.73 17.33
N ASN A 322 -13.08 -11.09 18.26
CA ASN A 322 -14.46 -10.58 18.35
C ASN A 322 -14.57 -9.42 19.36
N GLY A 323 -13.83 -8.34 19.13
CA GLY A 323 -13.88 -7.13 19.97
C GLY A 323 -13.23 -7.26 21.35
N ALA A 324 -12.54 -8.37 21.61
CA ALA A 324 -11.75 -8.62 22.81
C ALA A 324 -10.51 -9.48 22.48
N VAL A 325 -9.44 -9.32 23.25
CA VAL A 325 -8.25 -10.17 23.11
C VAL A 325 -8.56 -11.63 23.44
N ASN A 326 -7.83 -12.56 22.82
CA ASN A 326 -7.99 -14.01 23.01
C ASN A 326 -9.40 -14.53 22.67
N THR A 327 -10.03 -13.97 21.64
CA THR A 327 -11.37 -14.40 21.17
C THR A 327 -11.39 -14.81 19.69
N TYR A 328 -10.23 -15.25 19.19
CA TYR A 328 -10.05 -15.58 17.79
C TYR A 328 -11.07 -16.61 17.33
N THR A 329 -11.91 -16.21 16.39
CA THR A 329 -12.98 -17.01 15.82
C THR A 329 -12.71 -17.19 14.33
N PRO A 330 -12.61 -18.44 13.85
CA PRO A 330 -12.48 -18.73 12.44
C PRO A 330 -13.65 -18.16 11.63
N ASP A 331 -13.33 -17.60 10.46
CA ASP A 331 -14.29 -17.16 9.47
C ASP A 331 -14.28 -18.13 8.26
N PRO A 332 -15.29 -19.01 8.13
CA PRO A 332 -15.36 -19.96 7.03
C PRO A 332 -15.63 -19.28 5.67
N HIS A 333 -16.05 -18.02 5.64
CA HIS A 333 -16.35 -17.28 4.42
C HIS A 333 -15.13 -16.58 3.83
N SER A 334 -14.08 -16.33 4.61
CA SER A 334 -12.85 -15.64 4.19
C SER A 334 -12.19 -16.25 2.94
N GLY A 335 -12.27 -17.58 2.79
CA GLY A 335 -11.41 -18.31 1.85
C GLY A 335 -9.96 -18.39 2.33
N ASP A 336 -9.22 -19.34 1.76
CA ASP A 336 -7.89 -19.75 2.16
C ASP A 336 -7.04 -20.25 0.96
N PHE A 337 -5.88 -20.84 1.23
CA PHE A 337 -4.98 -21.40 0.20
C PHE A 337 -5.60 -22.56 -0.61
N ASN A 338 -6.62 -23.26 -0.09
CA ASN A 338 -7.31 -24.34 -0.79
C ASN A 338 -8.54 -23.84 -1.57
N SER A 339 -8.95 -22.59 -1.35
CA SER A 339 -10.14 -21.96 -1.92
C SER A 339 -9.81 -20.60 -2.53
N PHE A 340 -8.70 -20.53 -3.26
CA PHE A 340 -8.17 -19.26 -3.79
C PHE A 340 -9.17 -18.51 -4.71
N CYS A 341 -10.03 -19.21 -5.45
CA CYS A 341 -11.09 -18.55 -6.22
C CYS A 341 -12.14 -17.87 -5.34
N THR A 342 -12.40 -18.38 -4.13
CA THR A 342 -13.22 -17.71 -3.12
C THR A 342 -12.54 -16.44 -2.64
N VAL A 343 -11.23 -16.50 -2.35
CA VAL A 343 -10.43 -15.31 -1.98
C VAL A 343 -10.55 -14.21 -3.05
N TYR A 344 -10.33 -14.56 -4.32
CA TYR A 344 -10.49 -13.62 -5.43
C TYR A 344 -11.92 -13.08 -5.54
N THR A 345 -12.93 -13.95 -5.45
CA THR A 345 -14.34 -13.55 -5.59
C THR A 345 -14.76 -12.59 -4.49
N ASN A 346 -14.40 -12.87 -3.24
CA ASN A 346 -14.70 -12.00 -2.10
C ASN A 346 -13.96 -10.68 -2.21
N PHE A 347 -12.69 -10.70 -2.60
CA PHE A 347 -11.92 -9.48 -2.81
C PHE A 347 -12.58 -8.54 -3.82
N VAL A 348 -13.08 -9.08 -4.94
CA VAL A 348 -13.80 -8.28 -5.95
C VAL A 348 -15.20 -7.87 -5.49
N ASN A 349 -16.00 -8.80 -4.98
CA ASN A 349 -17.42 -8.57 -4.69
C ASN A 349 -17.70 -7.90 -3.35
N GLU A 350 -16.76 -7.94 -2.40
CA GLU A 350 -16.92 -7.41 -1.06
C GLU A 350 -15.96 -6.24 -0.84
N THR A 351 -14.64 -6.45 -0.96
CA THR A 351 -13.65 -5.40 -0.69
C THR A 351 -13.71 -4.28 -1.73
N ILE A 352 -13.45 -4.59 -3.00
CA ILE A 352 -13.42 -3.58 -4.07
C ILE A 352 -14.80 -2.99 -4.28
N ARG A 353 -15.85 -3.81 -4.37
CA ARG A 353 -17.22 -3.31 -4.52
C ARG A 353 -17.69 -2.52 -3.31
N GLY A 354 -17.21 -2.84 -2.10
CA GLY A 354 -17.47 -2.07 -0.89
C GLY A 354 -16.92 -0.65 -0.98
N LEU A 355 -15.71 -0.49 -1.54
CA LEU A 355 -15.10 0.82 -1.80
C LEU A 355 -15.80 1.58 -2.93
N TYR A 356 -16.26 0.86 -3.97
CA TYR A 356 -16.90 1.44 -5.15
C TYR A 356 -18.29 0.82 -5.37
N PRO A 357 -19.31 1.22 -4.59
CA PRO A 357 -20.63 0.57 -4.62
C PRO A 357 -21.42 0.86 -5.90
N SER A 358 -21.22 2.02 -6.52
CA SER A 358 -21.96 2.44 -7.73
C SER A 358 -21.14 3.41 -8.61
N PRO A 359 -19.95 3.01 -9.10
CA PRO A 359 -19.14 3.84 -9.96
C PRO A 359 -19.82 4.06 -11.32
N THR A 360 -19.62 5.23 -11.90
CA THR A 360 -20.13 5.61 -13.21
C THR A 360 -19.02 6.22 -14.08
N GLY A 361 -19.26 6.31 -15.38
CA GLY A 361 -18.36 6.95 -16.34
C GLY A 361 -16.92 6.42 -16.27
N ILE A 362 -15.97 7.35 -16.31
CA ILE A 362 -14.52 7.05 -16.36
C ILE A 362 -14.06 6.21 -15.16
N LEU A 363 -14.63 6.43 -13.96
CA LEU A 363 -14.28 5.64 -12.78
C LEU A 363 -14.65 4.16 -12.97
N LYS A 364 -15.87 3.89 -13.46
CA LYS A 364 -16.32 2.53 -13.76
C LYS A 364 -15.44 1.87 -14.81
N ASP A 365 -15.16 2.57 -15.91
CA ASP A 365 -14.36 2.04 -17.02
C ASP A 365 -12.94 1.71 -16.56
N SER A 366 -12.33 2.59 -15.75
CA SER A 366 -10.99 2.39 -15.19
C SER A 366 -10.96 1.23 -14.21
N LEU A 367 -11.97 1.08 -13.34
CA LEU A 367 -12.07 -0.04 -12.42
C LEU A 367 -12.23 -1.37 -13.16
N ASN A 368 -13.13 -1.45 -14.15
CA ASN A 368 -13.31 -2.64 -14.98
C ASN A 368 -12.01 -3.04 -15.67
N ARG A 369 -11.27 -2.06 -16.23
CA ARG A 369 -10.01 -2.33 -16.90
C ARG A 369 -8.93 -2.88 -15.95
N ASN A 370 -8.84 -2.33 -14.74
CA ASN A 370 -7.89 -2.84 -13.73
C ASN A 370 -8.31 -4.23 -13.19
N LEU A 371 -9.61 -4.53 -13.12
CA LEU A 371 -10.11 -5.86 -12.79
C LEU A 371 -9.78 -6.90 -13.87
N ASP A 372 -9.80 -6.52 -15.16
CA ASP A 372 -9.31 -7.40 -16.23
C ASP A 372 -7.83 -7.77 -16.00
N PHE A 373 -6.98 -6.78 -15.69
CA PHE A 373 -5.56 -7.03 -15.42
C PHE A 373 -5.31 -7.88 -14.18
N LEU A 374 -6.12 -7.70 -13.12
CA LEU A 374 -6.09 -8.56 -11.95
C LEU A 374 -6.48 -10.00 -12.30
N HIS A 375 -7.54 -10.18 -13.11
CA HIS A 375 -8.06 -11.50 -13.48
C HIS A 375 -7.08 -12.31 -14.33
N GLU A 376 -6.28 -11.66 -15.18
CA GLU A 376 -5.27 -12.34 -16.01
C GLU A 376 -4.31 -13.24 -15.19
N PHE A 377 -4.02 -12.89 -13.93
CA PHE A 377 -3.24 -13.74 -13.01
C PHE A 377 -4.05 -14.94 -12.48
N VAL A 378 -5.31 -14.71 -12.14
CA VAL A 378 -6.22 -15.70 -11.57
C VAL A 378 -7.11 -16.33 -12.63
N SER A 379 -6.59 -16.50 -13.85
CA SER A 379 -7.36 -16.96 -15.02
C SER A 379 -7.98 -18.35 -14.86
N GLY A 380 -7.52 -19.14 -13.88
CA GLY A 380 -8.15 -20.40 -13.47
C GLY A 380 -9.47 -20.23 -12.70
N CYS A 381 -9.80 -19.03 -12.24
CA CYS A 381 -11.04 -18.69 -11.56
C CYS A 381 -12.02 -17.98 -12.52
N PRO A 382 -13.34 -18.10 -12.33
CA PRO A 382 -14.33 -17.35 -13.12
C PRO A 382 -14.12 -15.84 -12.96
N GLN A 383 -14.07 -15.10 -14.07
CA GLN A 383 -13.97 -13.64 -14.02
C GLN A 383 -15.26 -13.02 -13.45
N ILE A 384 -15.10 -12.03 -12.56
CA ILE A 384 -16.20 -11.35 -11.89
C ILE A 384 -16.35 -9.94 -12.49
N PHE A 385 -17.58 -9.55 -12.77
CA PHE A 385 -17.92 -8.25 -13.38
C PHE A 385 -18.88 -7.49 -12.45
N PRO A 386 -18.39 -6.89 -11.34
CA PRO A 386 -19.24 -6.32 -10.30
C PRO A 386 -20.14 -5.17 -10.79
N TRP A 387 -19.77 -4.52 -11.90
CA TRP A 387 -20.55 -3.42 -12.51
C TRP A 387 -20.95 -3.69 -13.97
N GLY A 388 -20.96 -4.96 -14.39
CA GLY A 388 -21.23 -5.37 -15.77
C GLY A 388 -20.00 -5.33 -16.69
N ARG A 389 -20.17 -5.90 -17.89
CA ARG A 389 -19.15 -5.96 -18.94
C ARG A 389 -19.06 -4.69 -19.75
#